data_AF-A0A0F9QVX8-F1
#
_entry.id   AF-A0A0F9QVX8-F1
#
_cell.length_a   1.000
_cell.length_b   1.000
_cell.length_c   1.000
_cell.angle_alpha   90.00
_cell.angle_beta   90.00
_cell.angle_gamma   90.00
#
_symmetry.space_group_name_H-M   'P 1'
#
loop_
_entity.id
_entity.type
_entity.pdbx_description
1 polymer ?
#
loop_
_entity_poly.entity_id
_entity_poly.type
_entity_poly.pdbx_seq_one_letter_code
_entity_poly.pdbx_strand_id
1 'polypeptide(L)'
;MEYKKILENKKGDLPDMLIFLITIFVFAIGLLILAFVIPLISEGLNTAALNQSAEGRSVINEIAELGNEGLQRGFLFLFTGFVAGLMISSFLIRTHPIFMFLYILFLGLTVFLGTFIGNAFEQVATSSALAATAADQGLITIIMQNIVLISVVVGALSMIIIFAKFSGVGSSDLGSGPI
;
A
#
# COMPACT_ATOMS: atom_id res chain seq x y z
N MET A 1 -4.87 -34.58 -7.68
CA MET A 1 -3.98 -34.18 -8.80
C MET A 1 -4.34 -32.81 -9.39
N GLU A 2 -5.44 -32.16 -9.00
CA GLU A 2 -5.86 -30.84 -9.54
C GLU A 2 -5.10 -29.62 -9.02
N TYR A 3 -4.62 -29.63 -7.77
CA TYR A 3 -3.95 -28.47 -7.15
C TYR A 3 -2.69 -28.00 -7.92
N LYS A 4 -2.03 -28.90 -8.64
CA LYS A 4 -0.81 -28.55 -9.40
C LYS A 4 -1.12 -27.66 -10.61
N LYS A 5 -2.30 -27.78 -11.21
CA LYS A 5 -2.69 -27.05 -12.43
C LYS A 5 -3.00 -25.57 -12.18
N ILE A 6 -3.40 -25.21 -10.95
CA ILE A 6 -3.75 -23.82 -10.60
C ILE A 6 -2.50 -22.95 -10.44
N LEU A 7 -1.37 -23.53 -10.01
CA LEU A 7 -0.12 -22.80 -9.80
C LEU A 7 0.68 -22.54 -11.10
N GLU A 8 0.44 -23.31 -12.15
CA GLU A 8 1.24 -23.23 -13.39
C GLU A 8 0.77 -22.14 -14.37
N ASN A 9 -0.41 -21.56 -14.18
CA ASN A 9 -1.01 -20.59 -15.12
C ASN A 9 -1.08 -19.14 -14.60
N LYS A 10 -0.36 -18.80 -13.52
CA LYS A 10 -0.28 -17.40 -13.06
C LYS A 10 0.58 -16.57 -14.01
N LYS A 11 -0.08 -15.96 -15.01
CA LYS A 11 0.53 -14.94 -15.87
C LYS A 11 0.86 -13.73 -15.00
N GLY A 12 1.99 -13.07 -15.30
CA GLY A 12 2.47 -11.95 -14.51
C GLY A 12 1.42 -10.85 -14.37
N ASP A 13 1.14 -10.46 -13.13
CA ASP A 13 0.13 -9.45 -12.80
C ASP A 13 0.76 -8.05 -12.87
N LEU A 14 1.00 -7.58 -14.09
CA LEU A 14 1.48 -6.20 -14.34
C LEU A 14 0.57 -5.12 -13.69
N PRO A 15 -0.77 -5.30 -13.65
CA PRO A 15 -1.68 -4.40 -12.94
C PRO A 15 -1.46 -4.27 -11.42
N ASP A 16 -0.74 -5.20 -10.76
CA ASP A 16 -0.57 -5.21 -9.30
C ASP A 16 -0.06 -3.87 -8.76
N MET A 17 0.88 -3.21 -9.46
CA MET A 17 1.43 -1.92 -9.05
C MET A 17 0.38 -0.78 -9.10
N LEU A 18 -0.51 -0.81 -10.10
CA LEU A 18 -1.60 0.15 -10.21
C LEU A 18 -2.66 -0.10 -9.13
N ILE A 19 -3.00 -1.35 -8.89
CA ILE A 19 -3.94 -1.75 -7.84
C ILE A 19 -3.41 -1.31 -6.48
N PHE A 20 -2.12 -1.54 -6.21
CA PHE A 20 -1.44 -1.06 -5.00
C PHE A 20 -1.58 0.45 -4.83
N LEU A 21 -1.25 1.22 -5.85
CA LEU A 21 -1.29 2.68 -5.81
C LEU A 21 -2.70 3.21 -5.50
N ILE A 22 -3.71 2.71 -6.23
CA ILE A 22 -5.11 3.11 -6.05
C ILE A 22 -5.61 2.71 -4.66
N THR A 23 -5.27 1.50 -4.21
CA THR A 23 -5.70 0.97 -2.93
C THR A 23 -5.13 1.78 -1.78
N ILE A 24 -3.81 2.04 -1.77
CA ILE A 24 -3.17 2.87 -0.75
C ILE A 24 -3.76 4.28 -0.72
N PHE A 25 -4.04 4.87 -1.88
CA PHE A 25 -4.69 6.18 -1.95
C PHE A 25 -6.09 6.18 -1.32
N VAL A 26 -6.94 5.21 -1.68
CA VAL A 26 -8.30 5.09 -1.12
C VAL A 26 -8.24 4.89 0.39
N PHE A 27 -7.34 4.04 0.89
CA PHE A 27 -7.15 3.87 2.33
C PHE A 27 -6.62 5.13 3.01
N ALA A 28 -5.65 5.83 2.42
CA ALA A 28 -5.11 7.06 2.99
C ALA A 28 -6.18 8.14 3.15
N ILE A 29 -6.99 8.38 2.12
CA ILE A 29 -8.10 9.35 2.17
C ILE A 29 -9.18 8.89 3.16
N GLY A 30 -9.58 7.62 3.11
CA GLY A 30 -10.60 7.07 4.01
C GLY A 30 -10.20 7.18 5.48
N LEU A 31 -8.94 6.86 5.82
CA LEU A 31 -8.43 6.96 7.17
C LEU A 31 -8.23 8.42 7.60
N LEU A 32 -7.82 9.32 6.70
CA LEU A 32 -7.73 10.74 7.00
C LEU A 32 -9.10 11.34 7.34
N ILE A 33 -10.14 10.99 6.56
CA ILE A 33 -11.52 11.41 6.84
C ILE A 33 -11.99 10.82 8.17
N LEU A 34 -11.70 9.55 8.45
CA LEU A 34 -12.06 8.92 9.72
C LEU A 34 -11.38 9.62 10.90
N ALA A 35 -10.09 9.96 10.76
CA ALA A 35 -9.33 10.71 11.76
C ALA A 35 -9.94 12.10 12.02
N PHE A 36 -10.52 12.74 11.01
CA PHE A 36 -11.24 14.01 11.16
C PHE A 36 -12.59 13.84 11.90
N VAL A 37 -13.30 12.76 11.63
CA VAL A 37 -14.64 12.51 12.21
C VAL A 37 -14.57 12.06 13.68
N ILE A 38 -13.54 11.32 14.08
CA ILE A 38 -13.41 10.76 15.44
C ILE A 38 -13.46 11.83 16.56
N PRO A 39 -12.73 12.96 16.47
CA PRO A 39 -12.82 14.05 17.45
C PRO A 39 -14.23 14.64 17.54
N LEU A 40 -14.93 14.81 16.41
CA LEU A 40 -16.29 15.35 16.37
C LEU A 40 -17.29 14.42 17.08
N ILE A 41 -17.15 13.11 16.88
CA ILE A 41 -17.95 12.11 17.60
C ILE A 41 -17.64 12.19 19.10
N SER A 42 -16.36 12.22 19.47
CA SER A 42 -15.93 12.25 20.88
C SER A 42 -16.45 13.50 21.61
N GLU A 43 -16.39 14.66 20.96
CA GLU A 43 -16.95 15.92 21.48
C GLU A 43 -18.48 15.87 21.61
N GLY A 44 -19.17 15.31 20.61
CA GLY A 44 -20.62 15.10 20.66
C GLY A 44 -21.06 14.21 21.83
N LEU A 45 -20.32 13.12 22.08
CA LEU A 45 -20.58 12.21 23.20
C LEU A 45 -20.32 12.88 24.56
N ASN A 46 -19.27 13.69 24.66
CA ASN A 46 -18.99 14.48 25.86
C ASN A 46 -20.10 15.51 26.12
N THR A 47 -20.58 16.19 25.08
CA THR A 47 -21.66 17.19 25.17
C THR A 47 -22.98 16.55 25.60
N ALA A 48 -23.25 15.33 25.16
CA ALA A 48 -24.43 14.54 25.55
C ALA A 48 -24.36 13.99 27.00
N ALA A 49 -23.32 14.36 27.78
CA ALA A 49 -23.09 13.88 29.14
C ALA A 49 -22.99 12.35 29.27
N LEU A 50 -22.48 11.67 28.24
CA LEU A 50 -22.20 10.22 28.28
C LEU A 50 -20.86 9.89 28.97
N ASN A 51 -20.11 10.90 29.42
CA ASN A 51 -18.83 10.81 30.10
C ASN A 51 -18.93 10.88 31.65
N GLN A 52 -20.16 10.78 32.19
CA GLN A 52 -20.42 10.88 33.62
C GLN A 52 -20.01 9.62 34.39
N SER A 53 -20.14 8.44 33.75
CA SER A 53 -19.62 7.20 34.31
C SER A 53 -18.13 7.01 33.97
N ALA A 54 -17.43 6.23 34.79
CA ALA A 54 -16.03 5.89 34.54
C ALA A 54 -15.87 5.10 33.23
N GLU A 55 -16.82 4.19 32.97
CA GLU A 55 -16.84 3.35 31.78
C GLU A 55 -17.05 4.19 30.52
N GLY A 56 -17.99 5.14 30.54
CA GLY A 56 -18.28 6.01 29.40
C GLY A 56 -17.08 6.89 29.03
N ARG A 57 -16.37 7.41 30.05
CA ARG A 57 -15.14 8.18 29.85
C ARG A 57 -14.00 7.33 29.28
N SER A 58 -13.84 6.08 29.74
CA SER A 58 -12.83 5.16 29.19
C SER A 58 -13.06 4.93 27.69
N VAL A 59 -14.29 4.60 27.31
CA VAL A 59 -14.63 4.32 25.90
C VAL A 59 -14.42 5.56 25.01
N ILE A 60 -14.80 6.75 25.47
CA ILE A 60 -14.56 7.99 24.72
C ILE A 60 -13.06 8.25 24.52
N ASN A 61 -12.25 8.01 25.56
CA ASN A 61 -10.80 8.16 25.46
C ASN A 61 -10.17 7.14 24.51
N GLU A 62 -10.62 5.88 24.54
CA GLU A 62 -10.16 4.83 23.62
C GLU A 62 -10.50 5.16 22.16
N ILE A 63 -11.67 5.72 21.90
CA ILE A 63 -12.06 6.19 20.55
C ILE A 63 -11.14 7.32 20.09
N ALA A 64 -10.82 8.29 20.97
CA ALA A 64 -9.92 9.38 20.64
C ALA A 64 -8.48 8.88 20.37
N GLU A 65 -7.99 7.93 21.18
CA GLU A 65 -6.67 7.31 21.00
C GLU A 65 -6.60 6.50 19.71
N LEU A 66 -7.67 5.77 19.36
CA LEU A 66 -7.80 5.07 18.08
C LEU A 66 -7.63 6.03 16.90
N GLY A 67 -8.24 7.21 16.96
CA GLY A 67 -8.13 8.24 15.91
C GLY A 67 -6.74 8.82 15.75
N ASN A 68 -6.06 9.10 16.87
CA ASN A 68 -4.75 9.75 16.85
C ASN A 68 -3.62 8.78 16.50
N GLU A 69 -3.51 7.66 17.23
CA GLU A 69 -2.39 6.72 17.08
C GLU A 69 -2.78 5.45 16.33
N GLY A 70 -3.99 4.94 16.60
CA GLY A 70 -4.45 3.67 16.05
C GLY A 70 -4.54 3.68 14.53
N LEU A 71 -5.11 4.74 13.93
CA LEU A 71 -5.24 4.85 12.48
C LEU A 71 -3.88 4.96 11.78
N GLN A 72 -2.92 5.69 12.35
CA GLN A 72 -1.57 5.81 11.77
C GLN A 72 -0.83 4.47 11.78
N ARG A 73 -0.86 3.77 12.92
CA ARG A 73 -0.23 2.45 13.07
C ARG A 73 -0.92 1.42 12.17
N GLY A 74 -2.25 1.47 12.08
CA GLY A 74 -3.05 0.63 11.18
C GLY A 74 -2.71 0.87 9.71
N PHE A 75 -2.57 2.13 9.30
CA PHE A 75 -2.16 2.48 7.94
C PHE A 75 -0.75 1.97 7.64
N LEU A 76 0.23 2.18 8.53
CA LEU A 76 1.59 1.72 8.33
C LEU A 76 1.65 0.18 8.23
N PHE A 77 0.90 -0.52 9.08
CA PHE A 77 0.79 -1.98 9.03
C PHE A 77 0.21 -2.45 7.70
N LEU A 78 -0.90 -1.85 7.26
CA LEU A 78 -1.54 -2.15 5.97
C LEU A 78 -0.57 -1.87 4.82
N PHE A 79 0.04 -0.69 4.78
CA PHE A 79 1.00 -0.30 3.76
C PHE A 79 2.17 -1.29 3.66
N THR A 80 2.78 -1.62 4.80
CA THR A 80 3.90 -2.58 4.85
C THR A 80 3.46 -3.97 4.41
N GLY A 81 2.27 -4.41 4.82
CA GLY A 81 1.68 -5.67 4.39
C GLY A 81 1.43 -5.73 2.88
N PHE A 82 0.96 -4.63 2.29
CA PHE A 82 0.79 -4.52 0.83
C PHE A 82 2.12 -4.58 0.09
N VAL A 83 3.14 -3.84 0.54
CA VAL A 83 4.49 -3.89 -0.06
C VAL A 83 5.08 -5.29 0.04
N ALA A 84 5.00 -5.93 1.20
CA ALA A 84 5.45 -7.31 1.38
C ALA A 84 4.67 -8.29 0.49
N GLY A 85 3.36 -8.12 0.38
CA GLY A 85 2.50 -8.89 -0.51
C GLY A 85 2.92 -8.79 -1.98
N LEU A 86 3.24 -7.58 -2.46
CA LEU A 86 3.78 -7.36 -3.81
C LEU A 86 5.12 -8.06 -4.02
N MET A 87 6.02 -8.01 -3.04
CA MET A 87 7.32 -8.70 -3.12
C MET A 87 7.16 -10.22 -3.21
N ILE A 88 6.26 -10.79 -2.40
CA ILE A 88 5.94 -12.22 -2.43
C ILE A 88 5.27 -12.59 -3.76
N SER A 89 4.30 -11.80 -4.24
CA SER A 89 3.65 -11.99 -5.54
C SER A 89 4.69 -12.03 -6.66
N SER A 90 5.61 -11.06 -6.65
CA SER A 90 6.71 -10.94 -7.62
C SER A 90 7.62 -12.17 -7.66
N PHE A 91 7.88 -12.82 -6.52
CA PHE A 91 8.71 -14.03 -6.47
C PHE A 91 8.03 -15.28 -7.07
N LEU A 92 6.70 -15.34 -6.99
CA LEU A 92 5.90 -16.48 -7.45
C LEU A 92 5.61 -16.43 -8.96
N ILE A 93 5.68 -15.25 -9.58
CA ILE A 93 5.44 -15.08 -11.01
C ILE A 93 6.57 -15.70 -11.83
N ARG A 94 6.19 -16.43 -12.89
CA ARG A 94 7.11 -16.88 -13.95
C ARG A 94 6.86 -16.03 -15.18
N THR A 95 7.85 -15.27 -15.60
CA THR A 95 7.70 -14.29 -16.69
C THR A 95 8.75 -14.52 -17.77
N HIS A 96 8.33 -14.35 -19.01
CA HIS A 96 9.21 -14.33 -20.17
C HIS A 96 9.97 -12.99 -20.24
N PRO A 97 11.24 -12.93 -20.68
CA PRO A 97 12.03 -11.69 -20.77
C PRO A 97 11.35 -10.55 -21.53
N ILE A 98 10.52 -10.88 -22.53
CA ILE A 98 9.75 -9.90 -23.30
C ILE A 98 8.79 -9.05 -22.43
N PHE A 99 8.33 -9.59 -21.29
CA PHE A 99 7.47 -8.85 -20.36
C PHE A 99 8.21 -7.76 -19.59
N MET A 100 9.55 -7.71 -19.62
CA MET A 100 10.33 -6.63 -19.00
C MET A 100 9.98 -5.28 -19.62
N PHE A 101 9.87 -5.22 -20.94
CA PHE A 101 9.50 -4.00 -21.64
C PHE A 101 8.08 -3.55 -21.28
N LEU A 102 7.12 -4.48 -21.22
CA LEU A 102 5.78 -4.16 -20.74
C LEU A 102 5.80 -3.67 -19.28
N TYR A 103 6.59 -4.29 -18.41
CA TYR A 103 6.70 -3.87 -17.01
C TYR A 103 7.21 -2.43 -16.90
N ILE A 104 8.26 -2.05 -17.64
CA ILE A 104 8.78 -0.67 -17.65
C ILE A 104 7.69 0.31 -18.09
N LEU A 105 6.90 -0.05 -19.12
CA LEU A 105 5.80 0.76 -19.59
C LEU A 105 4.70 0.92 -18.53
N PHE A 106 4.31 -0.16 -17.85
CA PHE A 106 3.32 -0.12 -16.76
C PHE A 106 3.85 0.62 -15.52
N LEU A 107 5.13 0.52 -15.21
CA LEU A 107 5.77 1.29 -14.15
C LEU A 107 5.73 2.79 -14.49
N GLY A 108 6.04 3.17 -15.73
CA GLY A 108 5.91 4.55 -16.20
C GLY A 108 4.48 5.09 -16.05
N LEU A 109 3.47 4.29 -16.43
CA LEU A 109 2.07 4.63 -16.22
C LEU A 109 1.71 4.76 -14.73
N THR A 110 2.22 3.87 -13.88
CA THR A 110 2.00 3.90 -12.43
C THR A 110 2.60 5.15 -11.81
N VAL A 111 3.83 5.52 -12.19
CA VAL A 111 4.50 6.74 -11.72
C VAL A 111 3.73 7.98 -12.16
N PHE A 112 3.26 8.01 -13.41
CA PHE A 112 2.43 9.09 -13.93
C PHE A 112 1.14 9.25 -13.11
N LEU A 113 0.39 8.16 -12.88
CA LEU A 113 -0.80 8.17 -12.01
C LEU A 113 -0.46 8.56 -10.56
N GLY A 114 0.69 8.12 -10.05
CA GLY A 114 1.18 8.41 -8.71
C GLY A 114 1.33 9.92 -8.48
N THR A 115 1.80 10.66 -9.49
CA THR A 115 1.90 12.11 -9.42
C THR A 115 0.52 12.77 -9.28
N PHE A 116 -0.48 12.34 -10.05
CA PHE A 116 -1.84 12.87 -9.92
C PHE A 116 -2.44 12.57 -8.55
N ILE A 117 -2.24 11.34 -8.06
CA ILE A 117 -2.72 10.88 -6.76
C ILE A 117 -2.05 11.64 -5.61
N GLY A 118 -0.73 11.85 -5.68
CA GLY A 118 0.01 12.63 -4.69
C GLY A 118 -0.50 14.07 -4.61
N ASN A 119 -0.69 14.72 -5.77
CA ASN A 119 -1.24 16.07 -5.84
C ASN A 119 -2.69 16.14 -5.33
N ALA A 120 -3.51 15.14 -5.64
CA ALA A 120 -4.89 15.07 -5.17
C ALA A 120 -4.94 14.92 -3.64
N PHE A 121 -4.09 14.06 -3.08
CA PHE A 121 -3.96 13.93 -1.63
C PHE A 121 -3.51 15.24 -0.98
N GLU A 122 -2.52 15.93 -1.55
CA GLU A 122 -2.05 17.22 -1.05
C GLU A 122 -3.15 18.28 -1.02
N GLN A 123 -3.99 18.36 -2.06
CA GLN A 123 -5.13 19.28 -2.08
C GLN A 123 -6.14 18.99 -0.97
N VAL A 124 -6.39 17.72 -0.67
CA VAL A 124 -7.28 17.32 0.43
C VAL A 124 -6.64 17.64 1.78
N ALA A 125 -5.38 17.26 1.97
CA ALA A 125 -4.63 17.42 3.21
C ALA A 125 -4.37 18.90 3.57
N THR A 126 -4.29 19.79 2.59
CA THR A 126 -4.11 21.24 2.80
C THR A 126 -5.43 22.02 2.86
N SER A 127 -6.57 21.35 2.68
CA SER A 127 -7.87 21.99 2.85
C SER A 127 -8.07 22.49 4.28
N SER A 128 -8.72 23.65 4.44
CA SER A 128 -8.90 24.27 5.76
C SER A 128 -9.62 23.37 6.77
N ALA A 129 -10.47 22.45 6.31
CA ALA A 129 -11.17 21.50 7.16
C ALA A 129 -10.26 20.37 7.68
N LEU A 130 -9.29 19.92 6.87
CA LEU A 130 -8.49 18.73 7.17
C LEU A 130 -7.03 19.03 7.51
N ALA A 131 -6.57 20.28 7.35
CA ALA A 131 -5.17 20.65 7.54
C ALA A 131 -4.62 20.29 8.93
N ALA A 132 -5.41 20.52 9.99
CA ALA A 132 -5.02 20.15 11.34
C ALA A 132 -4.93 18.61 11.49
N THR A 133 -5.96 17.89 11.06
CA THR A 133 -5.97 16.42 11.09
C THR A 133 -4.82 15.82 10.29
N ALA A 134 -4.53 16.34 9.10
CA ALA A 134 -3.44 15.85 8.25
C ALA A 134 -2.05 16.09 8.86
N ALA A 135 -1.88 17.19 9.61
CA ALA A 135 -0.65 17.46 10.35
C ALA A 135 -0.45 16.46 11.50
N ASP A 136 -1.54 16.08 12.18
CA ASP A 136 -1.49 15.06 13.24
C ASP A 136 -1.23 13.66 12.67
N GLN A 137 -1.73 13.37 11.46
CA GLN A 137 -1.55 12.09 10.74
C GLN A 137 -0.24 12.03 9.96
N GLY A 138 0.89 12.34 10.61
CA GLY A 138 2.20 12.51 9.98
C GLY A 138 2.66 11.33 9.11
N LEU A 139 2.43 10.08 9.54
CA LEU A 139 2.84 8.90 8.76
C LEU A 139 2.09 8.74 7.44
N ILE A 140 0.77 8.99 7.45
CA ILE A 140 -0.06 8.93 6.23
C ILE A 140 0.43 9.99 5.25
N THR A 141 0.62 11.23 5.75
CA THR A 141 1.08 12.37 4.95
C THR A 141 2.46 12.11 4.34
N ILE A 142 3.43 11.61 5.11
CA ILE A 142 4.78 11.30 4.60
C ILE A 142 4.73 10.26 3.48
N ILE A 143 3.97 9.17 3.65
CA ILE A 143 3.86 8.12 2.63
C ILE A 143 3.22 8.68 1.35
N MET A 144 2.13 9.43 1.49
CA MET A 144 1.40 9.96 0.33
C MET A 144 2.16 11.05 -0.42
N GLN A 145 2.89 11.91 0.28
CA GLN A 145 3.79 12.90 -0.34
C GLN A 145 4.95 12.25 -1.09
N ASN A 146 5.39 11.07 -0.66
CA ASN A 146 6.47 10.30 -1.29
C ASN A 146 5.95 9.14 -2.16
N ILE A 147 4.65 9.10 -2.48
CA ILE A 147 4.04 7.93 -3.14
C ILE A 147 4.69 7.61 -4.47
N VAL A 148 5.09 8.64 -5.24
CA VAL A 148 5.79 8.49 -6.52
C VAL A 148 7.13 7.78 -6.31
N LEU A 149 7.94 8.27 -5.38
CA LEU A 149 9.25 7.68 -5.07
C LEU A 149 9.11 6.25 -4.56
N ILE A 150 8.14 6.01 -3.68
CA ILE A 150 7.82 4.68 -3.16
C ILE A 150 7.43 3.74 -4.30
N SER A 151 6.54 4.16 -5.21
CA SER A 151 6.14 3.35 -6.36
C SER A 151 7.31 3.02 -7.28
N VAL A 152 8.25 3.95 -7.49
CA VAL A 152 9.48 3.68 -8.26
C VAL A 152 10.34 2.62 -7.56
N VAL A 153 10.58 2.78 -6.25
CA VAL A 153 11.42 1.85 -5.48
C VAL A 153 10.79 0.46 -5.42
N VAL A 154 9.51 0.36 -5.07
CA VAL A 154 8.77 -0.90 -4.98
C VAL A 154 8.65 -1.56 -6.35
N GLY A 155 8.40 -0.79 -7.41
CA GLY A 155 8.33 -1.29 -8.78
C GLY A 155 9.68 -1.80 -9.28
N ALA A 156 10.77 -1.06 -9.02
CA ALA A 156 12.12 -1.48 -9.39
C ALA A 156 12.56 -2.75 -8.64
N LEU A 157 12.29 -2.85 -7.33
CA LEU A 157 12.59 -4.04 -6.54
C LEU A 157 11.79 -5.26 -7.03
N SER A 158 10.49 -5.08 -7.28
CA SER A 158 9.63 -6.12 -7.86
C SER A 158 10.16 -6.60 -9.21
N MET A 159 10.57 -5.69 -10.09
CA MET A 159 11.21 -6.02 -11.37
C MET A 159 12.48 -6.86 -11.18
N ILE A 160 13.40 -6.43 -10.29
CA ILE A 160 14.64 -7.15 -10.04
C ILE A 160 14.35 -8.58 -9.57
N ILE A 161 13.41 -8.76 -8.63
CA ILE A 161 13.03 -10.08 -8.11
C ILE A 161 12.50 -10.99 -9.23
N ILE A 162 11.63 -10.44 -10.08
CA ILE A 162 11.02 -11.19 -11.18
C ILE A 162 12.09 -11.70 -12.16
N PHE A 163 13.06 -10.87 -12.53
CA PHE A 163 14.04 -11.21 -13.57
C PHE A 163 15.30 -11.90 -13.04
N ALA A 164 15.64 -11.75 -11.76
CA ALA A 164 16.79 -12.44 -11.14
C ALA A 164 16.66 -13.97 -11.23
N LYS A 165 15.44 -14.51 -11.29
CA LYS A 165 15.16 -15.95 -11.38
C LYS A 165 15.51 -16.56 -12.74
N PHE A 166 15.52 -15.76 -13.81
CA PHE A 166 15.76 -16.27 -15.17
C PHE A 166 17.23 -16.65 -15.42
N SER A 167 18.15 -16.01 -14.69
CA SER A 167 19.60 -16.17 -14.88
C SER A 167 20.16 -17.54 -14.46
N GLY A 168 19.41 -18.33 -13.69
CA GLY A 168 19.92 -19.56 -13.04
C GLY A 168 19.70 -20.88 -13.77
N VAL A 169 18.94 -20.93 -14.87
CA VAL A 169 18.48 -22.20 -15.49
C VAL A 169 19.37 -22.66 -16.66
N GLY A 170 20.44 -21.92 -17.00
CA GLY A 170 21.21 -22.15 -18.23
C GLY A 170 22.46 -23.05 -18.15
N SER A 171 22.83 -23.62 -17.00
CA SER A 171 24.17 -24.20 -16.81
C SER A 171 24.27 -25.70 -16.52
N SER A 172 23.17 -26.45 -16.45
CA SER A 172 23.21 -27.85 -15.97
C SER A 172 23.17 -28.96 -17.03
N ASP A 173 23.16 -28.66 -18.34
CA ASP A 173 22.88 -29.69 -19.37
C ASP A 173 24.01 -29.93 -20.42
N LEU A 174 25.25 -29.54 -20.11
CA LEU A 174 26.41 -29.77 -21.01
C LEU A 174 27.35 -30.90 -20.56
N GLY A 175 26.93 -31.76 -19.62
CA GLY A 175 27.86 -32.61 -18.85
C GLY A 175 27.68 -34.12 -18.88
N SER A 176 26.73 -34.71 -19.60
CA SER A 176 26.59 -36.19 -19.65
C SER A 176 26.50 -36.72 -21.07
N GLY A 177 27.61 -36.62 -21.80
CA GLY A 177 27.87 -37.53 -22.91
C GLY A 177 28.19 -38.94 -22.36
N PRO A 178 27.64 -40.02 -22.94
CA PRO A 178 28.00 -41.37 -22.56
C PRO A 178 29.45 -41.66 -22.99
N ILE A 179 30.29 -42.07 -22.04
CA ILE A 179 31.56 -42.76 -22.30
C ILE A 179 31.25 -44.26 -22.37
#